data_AF-A0A2N1TZW6-F1
#
_entry.id   AF-A0A2N1TZW6-F1
#
_cell.length_a   1.000
_cell.length_b   1.000
_cell.length_c   1.000
_cell.angle_alpha   90.00
_cell.angle_beta   90.00
_cell.angle_gamma   90.00
#
_symmetry.space_group_name_H-M   'P 1'
#
loop_
_entity.id
_entity.type
_entity.pdbx_description
1 polymer ?
#
loop_
_entity_poly.entity_id
_entity_poly.type
_entity_poly.pdbx_seq_one_letter_code
_entity_poly.pdbx_strand_id
1 'polypeptide(L)'
;MEFIMTTTVRFKLSGLKILLLILLVVAFAPQAFAQRNVCNECHAINQPDTIRCKDCLTPLNKCLDCRTENPADRDFCSKCNAPLAEMRVLGSIDAKTREDLKLGQSERAIIDKELMKIAYLLEKKPEQAEKLIYQRSRLLTRMEFHAREAQSWREFLEKFPDSKKKSSAKIYLSEALRKWAYLFYQQKELDSALTMLKEATEANPMSPEAWSWLGRVQLETGSRKEAGESYLKALEAKPGDRAAMHFLRQLRVDIPDHLRKPAK
;
A
#
# COMPACT_ATOMS: atom_id res chain seq x y z
N MET A 1 -14.85 -79.83 5.63
CA MET A 1 -13.79 -78.97 5.09
C MET A 1 -14.35 -78.37 3.81
N GLU A 2 -14.78 -77.10 3.82
CA GLU A 2 -14.97 -76.28 2.62
C GLU A 2 -15.30 -74.85 3.08
N PHE A 3 -14.32 -73.96 2.93
CA PHE A 3 -14.41 -72.54 3.22
C PHE A 3 -14.81 -71.81 1.93
N ILE A 4 -15.92 -71.07 1.97
CA ILE A 4 -16.34 -70.17 0.89
C ILE A 4 -15.47 -68.92 0.94
N MET A 5 -14.60 -68.76 -0.06
CA MET A 5 -13.76 -67.57 -0.25
C MET A 5 -14.55 -66.50 -1.01
N THR A 6 -14.95 -65.43 -0.32
CA THR A 6 -15.46 -64.19 -0.95
C THR A 6 -14.30 -63.41 -1.57
N THR A 7 -14.27 -63.27 -2.89
CA THR A 7 -13.31 -62.43 -3.62
C THR A 7 -13.73 -60.96 -3.56
N THR A 8 -13.11 -60.19 -2.66
CA THR A 8 -13.14 -58.73 -2.73
C THR A 8 -12.23 -58.25 -3.86
N VAL A 9 -12.80 -57.72 -4.94
CA VAL A 9 -12.04 -57.04 -6.00
C VAL A 9 -11.55 -55.69 -5.47
N ARG A 10 -10.27 -55.63 -5.04
CA ARG A 10 -9.60 -54.36 -4.72
C ARG A 10 -9.06 -53.73 -6.02
N PHE A 11 -9.72 -52.70 -6.51
CA PHE A 11 -9.16 -51.83 -7.55
C PHE A 11 -7.96 -51.05 -6.98
N LYS A 12 -6.73 -51.52 -7.25
CA LYS A 12 -5.51 -50.74 -7.02
C LYS A 12 -5.34 -49.74 -8.16
N LEU A 13 -5.90 -48.54 -8.00
CA LEU A 13 -5.44 -47.39 -8.78
C LEU A 13 -4.06 -47.00 -8.26
N SER A 14 -3.04 -47.03 -9.13
CA SER A 14 -1.70 -46.58 -8.76
C SER A 14 -1.73 -45.10 -8.38
N GLY A 15 -0.89 -44.67 -7.44
CA GLY A 15 -0.82 -43.26 -7.02
C GLY A 15 -0.63 -42.29 -8.20
N LEU A 16 0.03 -42.74 -9.27
CA LEU A 16 0.17 -42.00 -10.53
C LEU A 16 -1.16 -41.79 -11.26
N LYS A 17 -2.09 -42.77 -11.25
CA LYS A 17 -3.42 -42.63 -11.85
C LYS A 17 -4.31 -41.69 -11.05
N ILE A 18 -4.20 -41.71 -9.71
CA ILE A 18 -4.91 -40.76 -8.84
C ILE A 18 -4.35 -39.35 -9.06
N LEU A 19 -3.02 -39.20 -9.13
CA LEU A 19 -2.36 -37.93 -9.43
C LEU A 19 -2.75 -37.40 -10.82
N LEU A 20 -2.80 -38.28 -11.84
CA LEU A 20 -3.29 -37.94 -13.18
C LEU A 20 -4.76 -37.52 -13.16
N LEU A 21 -5.62 -38.22 -12.42
CA LEU A 21 -7.03 -37.86 -12.28
C LEU A 21 -7.21 -36.52 -11.56
N ILE A 22 -6.42 -36.26 -10.51
CA ILE A 22 -6.41 -34.97 -9.81
C ILE A 22 -5.89 -33.87 -10.73
N LEU A 23 -4.81 -34.10 -11.49
CA LEU A 23 -4.30 -33.14 -12.48
C LEU A 23 -5.32 -32.89 -13.58
N LEU A 24 -6.06 -33.91 -14.04
CA LEU A 24 -7.15 -33.76 -15.00
C LEU A 24 -8.30 -32.97 -14.39
N VAL A 25 -8.71 -33.26 -13.17
CA VAL A 25 -9.76 -32.52 -12.46
C VAL A 25 -9.32 -31.08 -12.14
N VAL A 26 -8.04 -30.80 -11.90
CA VAL A 26 -7.52 -29.43 -11.72
C VAL A 26 -7.38 -28.69 -13.05
N ALA A 27 -7.07 -29.42 -14.14
CA ALA A 27 -6.99 -28.86 -15.49
C ALA A 27 -8.38 -28.62 -16.13
N PHE A 28 -9.39 -29.41 -15.75
CA PHE A 28 -10.76 -29.36 -16.27
C PHE A 28 -11.81 -28.91 -15.26
N ALA A 29 -11.45 -28.67 -13.99
CA ALA A 29 -12.31 -27.90 -13.11
C ALA A 29 -12.56 -26.58 -13.83
N PRO A 30 -13.84 -26.18 -14.05
CA PRO A 30 -14.11 -24.82 -14.42
C PRO A 30 -13.55 -24.01 -13.27
N GLN A 31 -12.35 -23.49 -13.47
CA GLN A 31 -11.76 -22.53 -12.58
C GLN A 31 -12.86 -21.49 -12.43
N ALA A 32 -13.32 -21.28 -11.19
CA ALA A 32 -14.27 -20.23 -10.87
C ALA A 32 -13.58 -18.86 -11.04
N PHE A 33 -13.00 -18.61 -12.22
CA PHE A 33 -12.78 -17.29 -12.74
C PHE A 33 -14.17 -16.75 -13.00
N ALA A 34 -14.53 -15.67 -12.32
CA ALA A 34 -15.56 -14.77 -12.80
C ALA A 34 -15.15 -14.36 -14.22
N GLN A 35 -15.70 -15.06 -15.21
CA GLN A 35 -15.44 -14.82 -16.61
C GLN A 35 -15.95 -13.40 -16.90
N ARG A 36 -15.03 -12.47 -17.17
CA ARG A 36 -15.33 -11.03 -17.34
C ARG A 36 -16.32 -10.77 -18.48
N ASN A 37 -16.44 -11.73 -19.38
CA ASN A 37 -17.30 -11.77 -20.56
C ASN A 37 -18.66 -12.47 -20.34
N VAL A 38 -19.00 -12.85 -19.10
CA VAL A 38 -20.35 -13.34 -18.74
C VAL A 38 -21.26 -12.16 -18.44
N CYS A 39 -22.44 -12.13 -19.05
CA CYS A 39 -23.43 -11.09 -18.77
C CYS A 39 -24.07 -11.30 -17.39
N ASN A 40 -24.13 -10.25 -16.57
CA ASN A 40 -24.76 -10.31 -15.25
C ASN A 40 -26.29 -10.42 -15.28
N GLU A 41 -26.94 -10.13 -16.41
CA GLU A 41 -28.39 -10.14 -16.54
C GLU A 41 -28.93 -11.47 -17.07
N CYS A 42 -28.33 -12.00 -18.15
CA CYS A 42 -28.80 -13.22 -18.81
C CYS A 42 -27.81 -14.39 -18.77
N HIS A 43 -26.64 -14.21 -18.15
CA HIS A 43 -25.57 -15.21 -18.02
C HIS A 43 -24.97 -15.72 -19.34
N ALA A 44 -25.26 -15.07 -20.46
CA ALA A 44 -24.65 -15.37 -21.75
C ALA A 44 -23.13 -15.14 -21.72
N ILE A 45 -22.38 -16.06 -22.33
CA ILE A 45 -20.93 -15.94 -22.54
C ILE A 45 -20.68 -15.20 -23.86
N ASN A 46 -19.90 -14.11 -23.79
CA ASN A 46 -19.58 -13.23 -24.93
C ASN A 46 -18.11 -13.33 -25.33
N GLN A 47 -17.71 -12.71 -26.44
CA GLN A 47 -16.27 -12.60 -26.75
C GLN A 47 -15.60 -11.61 -25.78
N PRO A 48 -14.30 -11.77 -25.45
CA PRO A 48 -13.62 -10.90 -24.50
C PRO A 48 -13.61 -9.41 -24.89
N ASP A 49 -13.56 -9.11 -26.18
CA ASP A 49 -13.55 -7.75 -26.73
C ASP A 49 -14.96 -7.14 -26.88
N THR A 50 -16.01 -7.90 -26.55
CA THR A 50 -17.40 -7.46 -26.68
C THR A 50 -17.73 -6.37 -25.66
N ILE A 51 -18.40 -5.29 -26.11
CA ILE A 51 -18.83 -4.17 -25.25
C ILE A 51 -20.20 -4.44 -24.61
N ARG A 52 -21.15 -4.96 -25.39
CA ARG A 52 -22.54 -5.24 -24.98
C ARG A 52 -22.87 -6.70 -25.21
N CYS A 53 -23.63 -7.30 -24.30
CA CYS A 53 -24.06 -8.68 -24.42
C CYS A 53 -24.79 -8.92 -25.75
N LYS A 54 -24.42 -10.00 -26.46
CA LYS A 54 -25.05 -10.37 -27.72
C LYS A 54 -26.53 -10.73 -27.60
N ASP A 55 -26.97 -11.21 -26.42
CA ASP A 55 -28.32 -11.75 -26.22
C ASP A 55 -29.29 -10.69 -25.64
N CYS A 56 -28.84 -9.85 -24.70
CA CYS A 56 -29.70 -8.85 -24.03
C CYS A 56 -29.24 -7.39 -24.18
N LEU A 57 -28.16 -7.13 -24.92
CA LEU A 57 -27.57 -5.80 -25.14
C LEU A 57 -27.08 -5.06 -23.88
N THR A 58 -27.09 -5.69 -22.70
CA THR A 58 -26.55 -5.10 -21.47
C THR A 58 -25.04 -4.86 -21.62
N PRO A 59 -24.52 -3.67 -21.27
CA PRO A 59 -23.09 -3.41 -21.25
C PRO A 59 -22.34 -4.36 -20.31
N LEU A 60 -21.30 -5.03 -20.81
CA LEU A 60 -20.55 -6.02 -20.02
C LEU A 60 -19.57 -5.37 -19.05
N ASN A 61 -19.07 -4.18 -19.37
CA ASN A 61 -18.03 -3.51 -18.59
C ASN A 61 -18.21 -1.98 -18.58
N LYS A 62 -19.27 -1.53 -17.89
CA LYS A 62 -19.63 -0.11 -17.77
C LYS A 62 -18.90 0.55 -16.61
N CYS A 63 -18.15 1.61 -16.90
CA CYS A 63 -17.50 2.41 -15.87
C CYS A 63 -18.54 3.14 -15.00
N LEU A 64 -18.45 2.98 -13.68
CA LEU A 64 -19.35 3.66 -12.74
C LEU A 64 -19.01 5.14 -12.55
N ASP A 65 -17.77 5.56 -12.82
CA ASP A 65 -17.34 6.96 -12.67
C ASP A 65 -17.79 7.85 -13.84
N CYS A 66 -17.56 7.41 -15.09
CA CYS A 66 -17.81 8.24 -16.27
C CYS A 66 -18.85 7.66 -17.26
N ARG A 67 -19.47 6.53 -16.90
CA ARG A 67 -20.49 5.81 -17.68
C ARG A 67 -20.03 5.23 -19.02
N THR A 68 -18.75 5.37 -19.39
CA THR A 68 -18.19 4.77 -20.60
C THR A 68 -18.29 3.25 -20.56
N GLU A 69 -18.83 2.67 -21.62
CA GLU A 69 -18.85 1.23 -21.86
C GLU A 69 -17.51 0.80 -22.45
N ASN A 70 -16.95 -0.29 -21.95
CA ASN A 70 -15.65 -0.81 -22.35
C ASN A 70 -15.81 -2.25 -22.84
N PRO A 71 -14.87 -2.77 -23.64
CA PRO A 71 -14.74 -4.20 -23.88
C PRO A 71 -14.65 -4.98 -22.56
N ALA A 72 -15.20 -6.19 -22.54
CA ALA A 72 -15.29 -7.02 -21.34
C ALA A 72 -13.92 -7.37 -20.72
N ASP A 73 -12.90 -7.52 -21.57
CA ASP A 73 -11.54 -7.85 -21.17
C ASP A 73 -10.76 -6.69 -20.54
N ARG A 74 -11.19 -5.44 -20.73
CA ARG A 74 -10.46 -4.27 -20.22
C ARG A 74 -10.43 -4.18 -18.70
N ASP A 75 -9.22 -3.94 -18.20
CA ASP A 75 -8.95 -3.67 -16.79
C ASP A 75 -9.16 -2.18 -16.41
N PHE A 76 -9.01 -1.26 -17.36
CA PHE A 76 -9.12 0.18 -17.12
C PHE A 76 -10.03 0.86 -18.13
N CYS A 77 -10.78 1.87 -17.66
CA CYS A 77 -11.70 2.64 -18.47
C CYS A 77 -10.95 3.42 -19.56
N SER A 78 -11.41 3.29 -20.80
CA SER A 78 -10.85 4.00 -21.97
C SER A 78 -10.89 5.52 -21.87
N LYS A 79 -11.86 6.07 -21.12
CA LYS A 79 -12.07 7.52 -20.98
C LYS A 79 -11.39 8.11 -19.74
N CYS A 80 -11.62 7.51 -18.56
CA CYS A 80 -11.18 8.10 -17.29
C CYS A 80 -10.04 7.33 -16.60
N ASN A 81 -9.62 6.19 -17.14
CA ASN A 81 -8.58 5.30 -16.59
C ASN A 81 -8.91 4.76 -15.19
N ALA A 82 -10.17 4.80 -14.75
CA ALA A 82 -10.57 4.15 -13.52
C ALA A 82 -10.49 2.62 -13.67
N PRO A 83 -10.08 1.88 -12.62
CA PRO A 83 -10.03 0.43 -12.67
C PRO A 83 -11.45 -0.12 -12.76
N LEU A 84 -11.64 -1.10 -13.66
CA LEU A 84 -12.94 -1.64 -14.02
C LEU A 84 -13.30 -2.91 -13.24
N ALA A 85 -12.33 -3.57 -12.61
CA ALA A 85 -12.57 -4.79 -11.85
C ALA A 85 -13.52 -4.55 -10.67
N GLU A 86 -13.24 -3.53 -9.85
CA GLU A 86 -14.07 -3.11 -8.72
C GLU A 86 -15.44 -2.65 -9.22
N MET A 87 -15.48 -1.94 -10.35
CA MET A 87 -16.72 -1.45 -10.95
C MET A 87 -17.61 -2.58 -11.46
N ARG A 88 -17.05 -3.69 -11.96
CA ARG A 88 -17.83 -4.87 -12.37
C ARG A 88 -18.51 -5.52 -11.17
N VAL A 89 -17.79 -5.66 -10.05
CA VAL A 89 -18.34 -6.19 -8.80
C VAL A 89 -19.41 -5.26 -8.23
N LEU A 90 -19.15 -3.95 -8.18
CA LEU A 90 -20.16 -2.99 -7.74
C LEU A 90 -21.35 -2.95 -8.71
N GLY A 91 -21.12 -3.08 -10.01
CA GLY A 91 -22.15 -3.07 -11.04
C GLY A 91 -23.15 -4.22 -10.95
N SER A 92 -22.77 -5.36 -10.34
CA SER A 92 -23.69 -6.47 -10.09
C SER A 92 -24.60 -6.26 -8.86
N ILE A 93 -24.39 -5.16 -8.12
CA ILE A 93 -25.21 -4.78 -6.98
C ILE A 93 -26.14 -3.65 -7.44
N ASP A 94 -27.42 -3.77 -7.12
CA ASP A 94 -28.42 -2.78 -7.50
C ASP A 94 -28.02 -1.38 -6.99
N ALA A 95 -28.38 -0.36 -7.78
CA ALA A 95 -27.90 0.99 -7.55
C ALA A 95 -28.33 1.58 -6.20
N LYS A 96 -29.55 1.23 -5.75
CA LYS A 96 -30.10 1.70 -4.48
C LYS A 96 -29.33 1.09 -3.31
N THR A 97 -29.10 -0.21 -3.31
CA THR A 97 -28.30 -0.88 -2.26
C THR A 97 -26.88 -0.32 -2.21
N ARG A 98 -26.24 -0.05 -3.35
CA ARG A 98 -24.91 0.59 -3.35
C ARG A 98 -24.90 1.96 -2.70
N GLU A 99 -25.95 2.74 -2.92
CA GLU A 99 -26.10 4.07 -2.34
C GLU A 99 -26.40 3.98 -0.84
N ASP A 100 -27.40 3.20 -0.45
CA ASP A 100 -27.83 3.00 0.93
C ASP A 100 -26.68 2.47 1.80
N LEU A 101 -25.87 1.54 1.27
CA LEU A 101 -24.71 0.97 1.96
C LEU A 101 -23.39 1.70 1.68
N LYS A 102 -23.42 2.76 0.86
CA LYS A 102 -22.24 3.56 0.49
C LYS A 102 -21.06 2.72 -0.05
N LEU A 103 -21.36 1.69 -0.84
CA LEU A 103 -20.35 0.76 -1.34
C LEU A 103 -19.37 1.46 -2.28
N GLY A 104 -18.08 1.31 -1.98
CA GLY A 104 -16.99 1.98 -2.72
C GLY A 104 -16.84 3.48 -2.42
N GLN A 105 -17.58 4.02 -1.44
CA GLN A 105 -17.54 5.45 -1.09
C GLN A 105 -16.74 5.76 0.18
N SER A 106 -16.20 4.74 0.87
CA SER A 106 -15.30 5.00 1.99
C SER A 106 -14.05 5.73 1.52
N GLU A 107 -13.49 6.61 2.36
CA GLU A 107 -12.28 7.36 2.02
C GLU A 107 -11.15 6.42 1.57
N ARG A 108 -11.02 5.27 2.24
CA ARG A 108 -10.06 4.23 1.88
C ARG A 108 -10.30 3.64 0.49
N ALA A 109 -11.54 3.27 0.16
CA ALA A 109 -11.87 2.71 -1.16
C ALA A 109 -11.61 3.73 -2.29
N ILE A 110 -11.89 5.01 -2.04
CA ILE A 110 -11.60 6.09 -2.98
C ILE A 110 -10.10 6.20 -3.22
N ILE A 111 -9.29 6.18 -2.15
CA ILE A 111 -7.82 6.26 -2.28
C ILE A 111 -7.26 5.01 -2.99
N ASP A 112 -7.73 3.81 -2.64
CA ASP A 112 -7.29 2.56 -3.28
C ASP A 112 -7.54 2.59 -4.79
N LYS A 113 -8.72 3.06 -5.22
CA LYS A 113 -9.07 3.25 -6.64
C LYS A 113 -8.10 4.22 -7.34
N GLU A 114 -7.78 5.35 -6.71
CA GLU A 114 -6.84 6.31 -7.27
C GLU A 114 -5.41 5.78 -7.33
N LEU A 115 -4.97 4.99 -6.34
CA LEU A 115 -3.66 4.34 -6.36
C LEU A 115 -3.54 3.34 -7.51
N MET A 116 -4.58 2.54 -7.78
CA MET A 116 -4.61 1.62 -8.92
C MET A 116 -4.54 2.36 -10.25
N LYS A 117 -5.31 3.44 -10.39
CA LYS A 117 -5.27 4.31 -11.57
C LYS A 117 -3.89 4.93 -11.77
N ILE A 118 -3.25 5.41 -10.70
CA ILE A 118 -1.88 5.94 -10.79
C ILE A 118 -0.90 4.84 -11.23
N ALA A 119 -0.99 3.62 -10.69
CA ALA A 119 -0.13 2.52 -11.09
C ALA A 119 -0.23 2.21 -12.60
N TYR A 120 -1.45 2.15 -13.13
CA TYR A 120 -1.67 2.01 -14.58
C TYR A 120 -1.10 3.17 -15.39
N LEU A 121 -1.30 4.41 -14.93
CA LEU A 121 -0.80 5.58 -15.62
C LEU A 121 0.74 5.68 -15.59
N LEU A 122 1.40 5.18 -14.54
CA LEU A 122 2.87 5.13 -14.51
C LEU A 122 3.43 4.20 -15.59
N GLU A 123 2.73 3.11 -15.91
CA GLU A 123 3.12 2.20 -16.99
C GLU A 123 2.86 2.82 -18.37
N LYS A 124 1.69 3.44 -18.56
CA LYS A 124 1.26 3.93 -19.89
C LYS A 124 1.74 5.35 -20.22
N LYS A 125 2.07 6.15 -19.20
CA LYS A 125 2.43 7.57 -19.30
C LYS A 125 3.67 7.89 -18.45
N PRO A 126 4.83 7.29 -18.76
CA PRO A 126 6.05 7.46 -17.97
C PRO A 126 6.53 8.92 -17.95
N GLU A 127 6.16 9.73 -18.95
CA GLU A 127 6.46 11.17 -18.98
C GLU A 127 5.80 11.96 -17.84
N GLN A 128 4.77 11.39 -17.20
CA GLN A 128 4.07 12.02 -16.06
C GLN A 128 4.53 11.47 -14.70
N ALA A 129 5.57 10.62 -14.68
CA ALA A 129 5.97 9.89 -13.49
C ALA A 129 6.28 10.78 -12.29
N GLU A 130 6.92 11.95 -12.50
CA GLU A 130 7.21 12.88 -11.40
C GLU A 130 5.92 13.32 -10.68
N LYS A 131 4.91 13.75 -11.45
CA LYS A 131 3.62 14.17 -10.90
C LYS A 131 2.90 13.01 -10.22
N LEU A 132 2.85 11.87 -10.89
CA LEU A 132 2.09 10.69 -10.46
C LEU A 132 2.68 10.04 -9.21
N ILE A 133 4.00 9.87 -9.13
CA ILE A 133 4.67 9.34 -7.93
C ILE A 133 4.46 10.29 -6.76
N TYR A 134 4.59 11.61 -6.96
CA TYR A 134 4.31 12.58 -5.90
C TYR A 134 2.87 12.48 -5.38
N GLN A 135 1.89 12.35 -6.28
CA GLN A 135 0.48 12.15 -5.91
C GLN A 135 0.27 10.83 -5.16
N ARG A 136 0.85 9.73 -5.64
CA ARG A 136 0.82 8.41 -4.99
C ARG A 136 1.35 8.49 -3.57
N SER A 137 2.52 9.11 -3.36
CA SER A 137 3.11 9.25 -2.02
C SER A 137 2.19 10.03 -1.08
N ARG A 138 1.59 11.13 -1.56
CA ARG A 138 0.63 11.95 -0.78
C ARG A 138 -0.65 11.19 -0.43
N LEU A 139 -1.12 10.29 -1.30
CA LEU A 139 -2.27 9.42 -1.00
C LEU A 139 -1.89 8.38 0.06
N LEU A 140 -0.69 7.80 -0.01
CA LEU A 140 -0.20 6.85 0.99
C LEU A 140 -0.04 7.49 2.38
N THR A 141 0.32 8.78 2.45
CA THR A 141 0.27 9.56 3.71
C THR A 141 -1.12 9.54 4.33
N ARG A 142 -2.18 9.77 3.52
CA ARG A 142 -3.57 9.79 4.00
C ARG A 142 -4.06 8.40 4.43
N MET A 143 -3.50 7.35 3.87
CA MET A 143 -3.79 5.97 4.27
C MET A 143 -3.03 5.52 5.52
N GLU A 144 -2.11 6.35 6.03
CA GLU A 144 -1.20 6.00 7.12
C GLU A 144 -0.34 4.75 6.82
N PHE A 145 -0.07 4.50 5.54
CA PHE A 145 0.77 3.39 5.09
C PHE A 145 2.25 3.77 5.08
N HIS A 146 2.80 4.08 6.26
CA HIS A 146 4.12 4.70 6.43
C HIS A 146 5.26 3.99 5.69
N ALA A 147 5.25 2.65 5.64
CA ALA A 147 6.25 1.87 4.89
C ALA A 147 6.17 2.11 3.37
N ARG A 148 4.96 2.02 2.79
CA ARG A 148 4.74 2.26 1.36
C ARG A 148 4.95 3.72 1.01
N GLU A 149 4.54 4.63 1.89
CA GLU A 149 4.78 6.06 1.77
C GLU A 149 6.28 6.36 1.69
N ALA A 150 7.07 5.88 2.66
CA ALA A 150 8.52 6.06 2.67
C ALA A 150 9.16 5.51 1.39
N GLN A 151 8.78 4.30 0.98
CA GLN A 151 9.29 3.72 -0.27
C GLN A 151 8.94 4.56 -1.50
N SER A 152 7.72 5.10 -1.55
CA SER A 152 7.28 5.96 -2.66
C SER A 152 8.04 7.30 -2.68
N TRP A 153 8.40 7.85 -1.52
CA TRP A 153 9.25 9.04 -1.44
C TRP A 153 10.72 8.77 -1.79
N ARG A 154 11.26 7.61 -1.41
CA ARG A 154 12.60 7.16 -1.87
C ARG A 154 12.64 7.07 -3.39
N GLU A 155 11.67 6.38 -3.99
CA GLU A 155 11.56 6.27 -5.45
C GLU A 155 11.48 7.66 -6.11
N PHE A 156 10.70 8.59 -5.54
CA PHE A 156 10.61 9.95 -6.05
C PHE A 156 11.96 10.67 -6.04
N LEU A 157 12.69 10.60 -4.92
CA LEU A 157 13.96 11.28 -4.75
C LEU A 157 15.08 10.66 -5.59
N GLU A 158 15.02 9.35 -5.83
CA GLU A 158 15.94 8.63 -6.71
C GLU A 158 15.70 8.98 -8.19
N LYS A 159 14.44 8.94 -8.65
CA LYS A 159 14.11 9.19 -10.05
C LYS A 159 14.14 10.68 -10.43
N PHE A 160 13.87 11.58 -9.49
CA PHE A 160 13.77 13.01 -9.73
C PHE A 160 14.66 13.84 -8.76
N PRO A 161 15.99 13.61 -8.77
CA PRO A 161 16.91 14.25 -7.83
C PRO A 161 16.97 15.77 -7.97
N ASP A 162 16.57 16.32 -9.11
CA ASP A 162 16.56 17.76 -9.42
C ASP A 162 15.15 18.38 -9.39
N SER A 163 14.14 17.63 -8.93
CA SER A 163 12.77 18.14 -8.81
C SER A 163 12.71 19.37 -7.90
N LYS A 164 11.91 20.36 -8.30
CA LYS A 164 11.55 21.51 -7.43
C LYS A 164 10.84 21.08 -6.14
N LYS A 165 10.33 19.84 -6.07
CA LYS A 165 9.66 19.26 -4.91
C LYS A 165 10.60 18.39 -4.06
N LYS A 166 11.90 18.32 -4.35
CA LYS A 166 12.89 17.54 -3.59
C LYS A 166 12.86 17.85 -2.10
N SER A 167 12.86 19.14 -1.73
CA SER A 167 12.87 19.54 -0.33
C SER A 167 11.60 19.12 0.41
N SER A 168 10.42 19.25 -0.20
CA SER A 168 9.17 18.77 0.42
C SER A 168 9.12 17.25 0.50
N ALA A 169 9.56 16.54 -0.55
CA ALA A 169 9.65 15.08 -0.56
C ALA A 169 10.59 14.55 0.56
N LYS A 170 11.72 15.22 0.81
CA LYS A 170 12.62 14.91 1.93
C LYS A 170 11.96 15.08 3.30
N ILE A 171 11.20 16.16 3.49
CA ILE A 171 10.43 16.39 4.73
C ILE A 171 9.40 15.26 4.92
N TYR A 172 8.63 14.93 3.87
CA TYR A 172 7.64 13.85 3.97
C TYR A 172 8.29 12.47 4.16
N LEU A 173 9.42 12.20 3.52
CA LEU A 173 10.19 10.97 3.74
C LEU A 173 10.61 10.85 5.21
N SER A 174 11.18 11.91 5.78
CA SER A 174 11.56 11.93 7.20
C SER A 174 10.37 11.65 8.12
N GLU A 175 9.23 12.27 7.86
CA GLU A 175 8.02 12.05 8.65
C GLU A 175 7.51 10.60 8.53
N ALA A 176 7.45 10.07 7.31
CA ALA A 176 7.01 8.70 7.03
C ALA A 176 7.92 7.67 7.72
N LEU A 177 9.24 7.84 7.60
CA LEU A 177 10.24 7.00 8.24
C LEU A 177 10.15 7.05 9.76
N ARG A 178 9.98 8.23 10.36
CA ARG A 178 9.78 8.38 11.80
C ARG A 178 8.51 7.66 12.27
N LYS A 179 7.40 7.81 11.53
CA LYS A 179 6.14 7.12 11.85
C LYS A 179 6.24 5.61 11.68
N TRP A 180 6.97 5.14 10.66
CA TRP A 180 7.24 3.72 10.48
C TRP A 180 8.14 3.16 11.60
N ALA A 181 9.19 3.89 11.97
CA ALA A 181 10.04 3.56 13.10
C ALA A 181 9.27 3.43 14.41
N TYR A 182 8.27 4.30 14.63
CA TYR A 182 7.40 4.20 15.78
C TYR A 182 6.64 2.85 15.80
N LEU A 183 6.17 2.35 14.65
CA LEU A 183 5.53 1.03 14.58
C LEU A 183 6.50 -0.11 14.93
N PHE A 184 7.75 -0.05 14.46
CA PHE A 184 8.79 -1.01 14.85
C PHE A 184 9.10 -0.93 16.36
N TYR A 185 9.20 0.28 16.89
CA TYR A 185 9.40 0.52 18.31
C TYR A 185 8.27 -0.09 19.17
N GLN A 186 7.01 0.06 18.76
CA GLN A 186 5.87 -0.57 19.45
C GLN A 186 5.97 -2.11 19.44
N GLN A 187 6.54 -2.68 18.38
CA GLN A 187 6.79 -4.12 18.25
C GLN A 187 8.08 -4.59 18.94
N LYS A 188 8.80 -3.69 19.63
CA LYS A 188 10.11 -3.96 20.26
C LYS A 188 11.22 -4.32 19.27
N GLU A 189 11.02 -4.06 17.99
CA GLU A 189 12.06 -4.19 16.95
C GLU A 189 12.94 -2.93 16.92
N LEU A 190 13.80 -2.78 17.94
CA LEU A 190 14.58 -1.56 18.14
C LEU A 190 15.61 -1.31 17.03
N ASP A 191 16.20 -2.36 16.44
CA ASP A 191 17.16 -2.22 15.33
C ASP A 191 16.50 -1.68 14.06
N SER A 192 15.31 -2.18 13.72
CA SER A 192 14.50 -1.67 12.62
C SER A 192 14.10 -0.21 12.86
N ALA A 193 13.70 0.12 14.09
CA ALA A 193 13.37 1.50 14.46
C ALA A 193 14.58 2.44 14.34
N LEU A 194 15.75 2.04 14.84
CA LEU A 194 17.01 2.81 14.71
C LEU A 194 17.36 3.06 13.25
N THR A 195 17.25 2.04 12.40
CA THR A 195 17.56 2.15 10.96
C THR A 195 16.69 3.21 10.29
N MET A 196 15.36 3.14 10.51
CA MET A 196 14.42 4.11 9.94
C MET A 196 14.62 5.51 10.52
N LEU A 197 14.95 5.64 11.81
CA LEU A 197 15.16 6.95 12.44
C LEU A 197 16.44 7.64 11.98
N LYS A 198 17.53 6.89 11.78
CA LYS A 198 18.76 7.44 11.18
C LYS A 198 18.48 8.00 9.80
N GLU A 199 17.82 7.22 8.94
CA GLU A 199 17.43 7.69 7.62
C GLU A 199 16.46 8.90 7.70
N ALA A 200 15.54 8.92 8.66
CA ALA A 200 14.65 10.06 8.86
C ALA A 200 15.42 11.36 9.18
N THR A 201 16.46 11.27 10.01
CA THR A 201 17.29 12.42 10.38
C THR A 201 18.21 12.87 9.24
N GLU A 202 18.65 11.97 8.37
CA GLU A 202 19.39 12.30 7.15
C GLU A 202 18.49 12.96 6.10
N ALA A 203 17.25 12.48 5.95
CA ALA A 203 16.27 13.04 5.04
C ALA A 203 15.88 14.48 5.44
N ASN A 204 15.65 14.72 6.74
CA ASN A 204 15.39 16.05 7.27
C ASN A 204 16.17 16.32 8.57
N PRO A 205 17.38 16.91 8.46
CA PRO A 205 18.19 17.26 9.63
C PRO A 205 17.53 18.28 10.58
N MET A 206 16.50 18.99 10.11
CA MET A 206 15.75 19.98 10.89
C MET A 206 14.48 19.41 11.55
N SER A 207 14.28 18.08 11.58
CA SER A 207 13.14 17.47 12.28
C SER A 207 13.46 17.20 13.76
N PRO A 208 12.96 18.01 14.70
CA PRO A 208 13.18 17.76 16.13
C PRO A 208 12.52 16.45 16.58
N GLU A 209 11.40 16.05 15.98
CA GLU A 209 10.71 14.80 16.30
C GLU A 209 11.52 13.57 15.87
N ALA A 210 12.11 13.57 14.67
CA ALA A 210 12.93 12.44 14.20
C ALA A 210 14.16 12.24 15.12
N TRP A 211 14.85 13.33 15.44
CA TRP A 211 15.98 13.31 16.37
C TRP A 211 15.58 12.86 17.79
N SER A 212 14.43 13.34 18.30
CA SER A 212 13.94 12.95 19.63
C SER A 212 13.58 11.46 19.69
N TRP A 213 12.97 10.92 18.64
CA TRP A 213 12.68 9.49 18.57
C TRP A 213 13.96 8.67 18.43
N LEU A 214 14.95 9.12 17.64
CA LEU A 214 16.26 8.46 17.55
C LEU A 214 16.94 8.40 18.92
N GLY A 215 16.98 9.53 19.63
CA GLY A 215 17.54 9.61 20.98
C GLY A 215 16.82 8.70 21.98
N ARG A 216 15.50 8.59 21.87
CA ARG A 216 14.71 7.68 22.72
C ARG A 216 15.09 6.22 22.48
N VAL A 217 15.11 5.79 21.23
CA VAL A 217 15.44 4.39 20.91
C VAL A 217 16.88 4.08 21.32
N GLN A 218 17.82 4.99 21.06
CA GLN A 218 19.21 4.86 21.51
C GLN A 218 19.34 4.74 23.03
N LEU A 219 18.55 5.51 23.79
CA LEU A 219 18.54 5.42 25.25
C LEU A 219 18.08 4.04 25.73
N GLU A 220 17.03 3.50 25.10
CA GLU A 220 16.47 2.18 25.41
C GLU A 220 17.40 1.02 24.99
N THR A 221 18.22 1.20 23.95
CA THR A 221 19.25 0.22 23.56
C THR A 221 20.58 0.40 24.31
N GLY A 222 20.65 1.33 25.27
CA GLY A 222 21.85 1.56 26.10
C GLY A 222 22.91 2.48 25.48
N SER A 223 22.68 3.01 24.28
CA SER A 223 23.55 3.96 23.55
C SER A 223 23.38 5.39 24.09
N ARG A 224 23.72 5.58 25.37
CA ARG A 224 23.46 6.84 26.11
C ARG A 224 24.18 8.06 25.52
N LYS A 225 25.39 7.88 24.98
CA LYS A 225 26.17 8.99 24.42
C LYS A 225 25.50 9.51 23.14
N GLU A 226 25.19 8.59 22.24
CA GLU A 226 24.51 8.86 20.98
C GLU A 226 23.11 9.44 21.22
N ALA A 227 22.40 8.94 22.23
CA ALA A 227 21.12 9.51 22.64
C ALA A 227 21.25 11.00 23.01
N GLY A 228 22.30 11.36 23.75
CA GLY A 228 22.61 12.75 24.10
C GLY A 228 22.85 13.62 22.87
N GLU A 229 23.63 13.13 21.91
CA GLU A 229 23.88 13.80 20.63
C GLU A 229 22.58 14.01 19.84
N SER A 230 21.74 12.97 19.74
CA SER A 230 20.43 13.06 19.07
C SER A 230 19.49 14.04 19.74
N TYR A 231 19.39 14.05 21.07
CA TYR A 231 18.56 15.04 21.77
C TYR A 231 19.11 16.46 21.65
N LEU A 232 20.44 16.63 21.56
CA LEU A 232 21.03 17.94 21.31
C LEU A 232 20.66 18.43 19.91
N LYS A 233 20.72 17.57 18.88
CA LYS A 233 20.25 17.87 17.53
C LYS A 233 18.76 18.21 17.48
N ALA A 234 17.93 17.50 18.26
CA ALA A 234 16.52 17.84 18.38
C ALA A 234 16.31 19.25 18.95
N LEU A 235 17.11 19.63 19.96
CA LEU A 235 17.06 20.95 20.58
C LEU A 235 17.66 22.06 19.69
N GLU A 236 18.68 21.76 18.88
CA GLU A 236 19.19 22.66 17.85
C GLU A 236 18.13 22.97 16.80
N ALA A 237 17.36 21.97 16.37
CA ALA A 237 16.26 22.14 15.43
C ALA A 237 15.06 22.90 16.04
N LYS A 238 14.88 22.82 17.36
CA LYS A 238 13.81 23.52 18.09
C LYS A 238 14.31 24.00 19.47
N PRO A 239 14.96 25.18 19.52
CA PRO A 239 15.42 25.76 20.78
C PRO A 239 14.29 25.89 21.81
N GLY A 240 14.58 25.64 23.08
CA GLY A 240 13.60 25.66 24.16
C GLY A 240 12.65 24.46 24.21
N ASP A 241 12.87 23.40 23.42
CA ASP A 241 12.07 22.19 23.52
C ASP A 241 12.25 21.49 24.89
N ARG A 242 11.20 21.56 25.70
CA ARG A 242 11.22 21.06 27.09
C ARG A 242 11.47 19.55 27.17
N ALA A 243 11.01 18.77 26.19
CA ALA A 243 11.16 17.33 26.19
C ALA A 243 12.62 16.95 25.90
N ALA A 244 13.24 17.53 24.87
CA ALA A 244 14.66 17.34 24.58
C ALA A 244 15.54 17.76 25.78
N MET A 245 15.27 18.93 26.37
CA MET A 245 16.00 19.40 27.57
C MET A 245 15.84 18.47 28.78
N HIS A 246 14.67 17.86 28.97
CA HIS A 246 14.44 16.89 30.04
C HIS A 246 15.37 15.68 29.90
N PHE A 247 15.42 15.08 28.70
CA PHE A 247 16.29 13.93 28.43
C PHE A 247 17.79 14.29 28.48
N LEU A 248 18.19 15.47 27.98
CA LEU A 248 19.58 15.94 28.07
C LEU A 248 20.03 16.07 29.53
N ARG A 249 19.20 16.62 30.41
CA ARG A 249 19.49 16.69 31.86
C ARG A 249 19.59 15.31 32.50
N GLN A 250 18.68 14.39 32.16
CA GLN A 250 18.74 13.01 32.63
C GLN A 250 20.02 12.30 32.17
N LEU A 251 20.51 12.64 30.98
CA LEU A 251 21.76 12.16 30.41
C LEU A 251 23.01 12.91 30.91
N ARG A 252 22.84 13.99 31.69
CA ARG A 252 23.89 14.91 32.15
C ARG A 252 24.68 15.55 31.00
N VAL A 253 24.01 15.81 29.87
CA VAL A 253 24.56 16.57 28.75
C VAL A 253 24.39 18.06 29.04
N ASP A 254 25.48 18.83 28.91
CA ASP A 254 25.41 20.28 29.04
C ASP A 254 24.58 20.88 27.90
N ILE A 255 23.70 21.82 28.26
CA ILE A 255 22.78 22.45 27.32
C ILE A 255 23.29 23.86 27.05
N PRO A 256 23.73 24.18 25.82
CA PRO A 256 24.17 25.52 25.45
C PRO A 256 23.11 26.58 25.76
N ASP A 257 23.51 27.71 26.34
CA ASP A 257 22.56 28.74 26.81
C ASP A 257 21.62 29.26 25.72
N HIS A 258 22.13 29.41 24.50
CA HIS A 258 21.35 29.88 23.35
C HIS A 258 20.24 28.89 22.93
N LEU A 259 20.32 27.61 23.33
CA LEU A 259 19.32 26.58 23.04
C LEU A 259 18.28 26.41 24.15
N ARG A 260 18.48 27.01 25.33
CA ARG A 260 17.60 26.84 26.50
C ARG A 260 16.25 27.55 26.37
N LYS A 261 16.13 28.50 25.44
CA LYS A 261 14.92 29.30 25.21
C LYS A 261 14.50 29.21 23.74
N PRO A 262 13.20 29.38 23.44
CA PRO A 262 12.75 29.50 22.06
C PRO A 262 13.50 30.62 21.34
N ALA A 263 13.84 30.38 20.07
CA ALA A 263 14.32 31.45 19.19
C ALA A 263 13.24 32.55 19.11
N LYS A 264 13.67 33.81 19.18
CA LYS A 264 12.78 34.98 19.04
C LYS A 264 12.33 35.15 17.61
#